data_AF-A0A2E5VCU2-F1
#
_entry.id   AF-A0A2E5VCU2-F1
#
_cell.length_a   1.000
_cell.length_b   1.000
_cell.length_c   1.000
_cell.angle_alpha   90.00
_cell.angle_beta   90.00
_cell.angle_gamma   90.00
#
_symmetry.space_group_name_H-M   'P 1'
#
loop_
_entity.id
_entity.type
_entity.pdbx_description
1 polymer ?
#
loop_
_entity_poly.entity_id
_entity_poly.type
_entity_poly.pdbx_seq_one_letter_code
_entity_poly.pdbx_strand_id
1 'polypeptide(L)'
;MEKINNLLETIASPLKPYAHWLLRIGLGISFFLHGYGKFPVLADGWLSTNLGFVTANLVAWGELLAGLGIILGGILSGTLGSLLTRISGGAVVVIMIGALLIAHSHWSFFFGERGQVLFTSEQIFLLLLGLYFAIKGND
;
A
#
# COMPACT_ATOMS: atom_id res chain seq x y z
N MET A 1 -35.51 7.76 -7.22
CA MET A 1 -34.13 7.23 -7.13
C MET A 1 -33.33 7.54 -8.38
N GLU A 2 -33.89 7.33 -9.59
CA GLU A 2 -33.22 7.62 -10.87
C GLU A 2 -32.75 9.08 -11.02
N LYS A 3 -33.56 10.08 -10.62
CA LYS A 3 -33.14 11.49 -10.61
C LYS A 3 -31.91 11.76 -9.74
N ILE A 4 -31.81 11.08 -8.58
CA ILE A 4 -30.67 11.22 -7.66
C ILE A 4 -29.42 10.56 -8.28
N ASN A 5 -29.59 9.37 -8.85
CA ASN A 5 -28.50 8.68 -9.56
C ASN A 5 -27.96 9.52 -10.73
N ASN A 6 -28.84 10.10 -11.55
CA ASN A 6 -28.45 10.93 -12.69
C ASN A 6 -27.74 12.21 -12.25
N LEU A 7 -28.15 12.81 -11.12
CA LEU A 7 -27.45 13.93 -10.52
C LEU A 7 -26.03 13.53 -10.08
N LEU A 8 -25.89 12.43 -9.34
CA LEU A 8 -24.58 11.93 -8.88
C LEU A 8 -23.67 11.54 -10.05
N GLU A 9 -24.23 10.93 -11.08
CA GLU A 9 -23.52 10.55 -12.30
C GLU A 9 -22.99 11.79 -13.04
N THR A 10 -23.81 12.83 -13.17
CA THR A 10 -23.42 14.11 -13.78
C THR A 10 -22.24 14.73 -13.02
N ILE A 11 -22.32 14.78 -11.68
CA ILE A 11 -21.26 15.32 -10.82
C ILE A 11 -19.97 14.47 -10.92
N ALA A 12 -20.09 13.14 -10.92
CA ALA A 12 -18.94 12.24 -10.90
C ALA A 12 -18.27 12.08 -12.27
N SER A 13 -19.02 12.19 -13.37
CA SER A 13 -18.54 11.98 -14.74
C SER A 13 -17.19 12.65 -15.09
N PRO A 14 -16.94 13.95 -14.78
CA PRO A 14 -15.64 14.56 -15.07
C PRO A 14 -14.49 14.01 -14.21
N LEU A 15 -14.79 13.40 -13.05
CA LEU A 15 -13.79 12.89 -12.10
C LEU A 15 -13.44 11.42 -12.35
N LYS A 16 -14.31 10.64 -13.03
CA LYS A 16 -14.11 9.21 -13.26
C LYS A 16 -12.76 8.84 -13.88
N PRO A 17 -12.23 9.56 -14.90
CA PRO A 17 -10.92 9.24 -15.47
C PRO A 17 -9.77 9.34 -14.45
N TYR A 18 -9.93 10.20 -13.44
CA TYR A 18 -8.90 10.48 -12.42
C TYR A 18 -9.12 9.71 -11.12
N ALA A 19 -10.23 9.00 -10.96
CA ALA A 19 -10.57 8.33 -9.70
C ALA A 19 -9.50 7.32 -9.24
N HIS A 20 -8.79 6.69 -10.17
CA HIS A 20 -7.69 5.78 -9.87
C HIS A 20 -6.55 6.46 -9.10
N TRP A 21 -6.35 7.78 -9.24
CA TRP A 21 -5.35 8.53 -8.48
C TRP A 21 -5.64 8.58 -6.99
N LEU A 22 -6.91 8.51 -6.57
CA LEU A 22 -7.27 8.47 -5.15
C LEU A 22 -6.65 7.24 -4.47
N LEU A 23 -6.78 6.08 -5.09
CA LEU A 23 -6.19 4.82 -4.61
C LEU A 23 -4.67 4.88 -4.63
N ARG A 24 -4.12 5.52 -5.66
CA ARG A 24 -2.68 5.65 -5.90
C ARG A 24 -2.00 6.52 -4.86
N ILE A 25 -2.60 7.67 -4.57
CA ILE A 25 -2.13 8.61 -3.53
C ILE A 25 -2.30 7.96 -2.16
N GLY A 26 -3.45 7.35 -1.88
CA GLY A 26 -3.71 6.66 -0.62
C GLY A 26 -2.68 5.57 -0.33
N LEU A 27 -2.50 4.63 -1.27
CA LEU A 27 -1.50 3.57 -1.13
C LEU A 27 -0.09 4.13 -1.09
N GLY A 28 0.27 5.00 -2.04
CA GLY A 28 1.61 5.53 -2.19
C GLY A 28 2.10 6.30 -0.96
N ILE A 29 1.26 7.19 -0.42
CA ILE A 29 1.59 7.97 0.77
C ILE A 29 1.63 7.07 2.00
N SER A 30 0.63 6.19 2.20
CA SER A 30 0.63 5.30 3.37
C SER A 30 1.89 4.43 3.38
N PHE A 31 2.20 3.76 2.27
CA PHE A 31 3.35 2.87 2.20
C PHE A 31 4.69 3.62 2.34
N PHE A 32 4.77 4.83 1.77
CA PHE A 32 5.91 5.70 1.99
C PHE A 32 6.10 6.02 3.48
N LEU A 33 5.03 6.38 4.19
CA LEU A 33 5.08 6.71 5.61
C LEU A 33 5.42 5.48 6.47
N HIS A 34 4.94 4.28 6.10
CA HIS A 34 5.31 3.02 6.75
C HIS A 34 6.82 2.76 6.67
N GLY A 35 7.43 2.99 5.51
CA GLY A 35 8.87 2.87 5.32
C GLY A 35 9.66 3.99 6.00
N TYR A 36 9.24 5.24 5.79
CA TYR A 36 9.90 6.42 6.34
C TYR A 36 9.93 6.40 7.88
N GLY A 37 8.83 6.00 8.52
CA GLY A 37 8.72 5.89 9.97
C GLY A 37 9.65 4.84 10.61
N LYS A 38 10.33 4.01 9.80
CA LYS A 38 11.32 3.04 10.27
C LYS A 38 12.75 3.60 10.30
N PHE A 39 12.98 4.80 9.78
CA PHE A 39 14.32 5.41 9.75
C PHE A 39 14.60 6.28 10.99
N PRO A 40 15.83 6.22 11.56
CA PRO A 40 16.89 5.27 11.23
C PRO A 40 16.55 3.85 11.71
N VAL A 41 16.85 2.84 10.90
CA VAL A 41 16.64 1.43 11.31
C VAL A 41 17.66 1.09 12.39
N LEU A 42 17.18 0.79 13.59
CA LEU A 42 18.02 0.45 14.74
C LEU A 42 18.33 -1.05 14.76
N ALA A 43 19.57 -1.44 15.04
CA ALA A 43 20.01 -2.85 15.07
C ALA A 43 19.36 -3.64 16.21
N ASP A 44 19.09 -2.99 17.32
CA ASP A 44 18.41 -3.48 18.51
C ASP A 44 16.90 -3.16 18.53
N GLY A 45 16.38 -2.51 17.48
CA GLY A 45 14.96 -2.21 17.34
C GLY A 45 14.12 -3.46 17.06
N TRP A 46 12.84 -3.43 17.46
CA TRP A 46 11.91 -4.57 17.34
C TRP A 46 11.91 -5.23 15.95
N LEU A 47 11.90 -4.44 14.88
CA LEU A 47 11.90 -4.96 13.51
C LEU A 47 13.18 -5.76 13.22
N SER A 48 14.34 -5.23 13.59
CA SER A 48 15.65 -5.88 13.42
C SER A 48 15.80 -7.12 14.29
N THR A 49 15.23 -7.14 15.50
CA THR A 49 15.23 -8.32 16.37
C THR A 49 14.41 -9.47 15.79
N ASN A 50 13.29 -9.17 15.10
CA ASN A 50 12.42 -10.20 14.54
C ASN A 50 12.86 -10.67 13.13
N LEU A 51 13.44 -9.77 12.32
CA LEU A 51 13.75 -10.05 10.91
C LEU A 51 15.26 -10.16 10.60
N GLY A 52 16.12 -9.72 11.52
CA GLY A 52 17.52 -9.41 11.26
C GLY A 52 17.69 -8.01 10.68
N PHE A 53 18.79 -7.35 11.03
CA PHE A 53 19.07 -5.96 10.67
C PHE A 53 19.04 -5.68 9.15
N VAL A 54 19.57 -6.61 8.35
CA VAL A 54 19.60 -6.48 6.88
C VAL A 54 18.17 -6.52 6.32
N THR A 55 17.38 -7.51 6.72
CA THR A 55 15.99 -7.67 6.26
C THR A 55 15.12 -6.50 6.72
N ALA A 56 15.31 -6.01 7.94
CA ALA A 56 14.61 -4.82 8.45
C ALA A 56 14.88 -3.57 7.60
N ASN A 57 16.14 -3.37 7.17
CA ASN A 57 16.50 -2.30 6.23
C ASN A 57 15.86 -2.51 4.85
N LEU A 58 15.86 -3.74 4.32
CA LEU A 58 15.22 -4.05 3.05
C LEU A 58 13.71 -3.79 3.08
N VAL A 59 13.04 -4.09 4.18
CA VAL A 59 11.62 -3.77 4.37
C VAL A 59 11.41 -2.26 4.42
N ALA A 60 12.17 -1.53 5.24
CA ALA A 60 12.04 -0.08 5.37
C ALA A 60 12.24 0.65 4.02
N TRP A 61 13.30 0.30 3.29
CA TRP A 61 13.54 0.84 1.95
C TRP A 61 12.52 0.35 0.93
N GLY A 62 12.13 -0.93 1.00
CA GLY A 62 11.13 -1.51 0.12
C GLY A 62 9.78 -0.80 0.23
N GLU A 63 9.34 -0.50 1.44
CA GLU A 63 8.11 0.24 1.69
C GLU A 63 8.19 1.68 1.19
N LEU A 64 9.28 2.37 1.52
CA LEU A 64 9.52 3.74 1.09
C LEU A 64 9.54 3.85 -0.44
N LEU A 65 10.31 3.00 -1.10
CA LEU A 65 10.50 3.01 -2.55
C LEU A 65 9.28 2.48 -3.30
N ALA A 66 8.56 1.49 -2.78
CA ALA A 66 7.33 1.03 -3.41
C ALA A 66 6.21 2.08 -3.28
N GLY A 67 6.12 2.81 -2.17
CA GLY A 67 5.20 3.94 -2.04
C GLY A 67 5.46 5.03 -3.07
N LEU A 68 6.73 5.46 -3.20
CA LEU A 68 7.15 6.41 -4.23
C LEU A 68 6.96 5.84 -5.65
N GLY A 69 7.31 4.58 -5.86
CA GLY A 69 7.22 3.88 -7.15
C GLY A 69 5.79 3.73 -7.64
N ILE A 70 4.82 3.51 -6.72
CA ILE A 70 3.41 3.65 -7.05
C ILE A 70 3.18 5.06 -7.57
N ILE A 71 3.40 6.14 -6.81
CA ILE A 71 3.09 7.51 -7.26
C ILE A 71 3.78 7.85 -8.59
N LEU A 72 5.10 7.71 -8.67
CA LEU A 72 5.90 8.01 -9.85
C LEU A 72 5.49 7.17 -11.07
N GLY A 73 5.14 5.90 -10.85
CA GLY A 73 4.75 4.99 -11.93
C GLY A 73 3.60 5.50 -12.79
N GLY A 74 2.68 6.31 -12.26
CA GLY A 74 1.51 6.80 -12.99
C GLY A 74 1.63 8.24 -13.44
N ILE A 75 2.66 8.95 -12.96
CA ILE A 75 3.13 10.17 -13.62
C ILE A 75 3.82 9.78 -14.94
N LEU A 76 4.58 8.69 -14.92
CA LEU A 76 5.27 8.16 -16.09
C LEU A 76 4.31 7.51 -17.08
N SER A 77 4.49 7.81 -18.37
CA SER A 77 3.69 7.27 -19.46
C SER A 77 4.27 5.97 -20.03
N GLY A 78 3.40 5.16 -20.65
CA GLY A 78 3.79 3.98 -21.42
C GLY A 78 4.30 2.81 -20.57
N THR A 79 5.07 1.93 -21.19
CA THR A 79 5.52 0.66 -20.58
C THR A 79 6.33 0.87 -19.32
N LEU A 80 7.16 1.92 -19.25
CA LEU A 80 7.98 2.21 -18.08
C LEU A 80 7.13 2.51 -16.85
N GLY A 81 6.12 3.37 -16.99
CA GLY A 81 5.19 3.68 -15.90
C GLY A 81 4.37 2.47 -15.46
N SER A 82 3.87 1.69 -16.41
CA SER A 82 3.12 0.46 -16.12
C SER A 82 3.99 -0.56 -15.39
N LEU A 83 5.22 -0.77 -15.83
CA LEU A 83 6.16 -1.70 -15.19
C LEU A 83 6.55 -1.24 -13.79
N LEU A 84 6.85 0.05 -13.59
CA LEU A 84 7.17 0.60 -12.27
C LEU A 84 5.99 0.43 -11.31
N THR A 85 4.78 0.67 -11.78
CA THR A 85 3.54 0.48 -10.99
C THR A 85 3.35 -0.97 -10.60
N ARG A 86 3.53 -1.90 -11.54
CA ARG A 86 3.36 -3.34 -11.31
C ARG A 86 4.39 -3.88 -10.33
N ILE A 87 5.66 -3.51 -10.50
CA ILE A 87 6.74 -3.93 -9.60
C ILE A 87 6.52 -3.35 -8.19
N SER A 88 6.14 -2.07 -8.09
CA SER A 88 5.87 -1.44 -6.81
C SER A 88 4.67 -2.09 -6.10
N GLY A 89 3.58 -2.36 -6.83
CA GLY A 89 2.43 -3.09 -6.30
C GLY A 89 2.79 -4.51 -5.85
N GLY A 90 3.62 -5.21 -6.62
CA GLY A 90 4.13 -6.53 -6.25
C GLY A 90 5.00 -6.50 -4.98
N ALA A 91 5.85 -5.48 -4.84
CA ALA A 91 6.64 -5.27 -3.63
C ALA A 91 5.75 -5.01 -2.40
N VAL A 92 4.70 -4.19 -2.55
CA VAL A 92 3.68 -3.99 -1.49
C VAL A 92 3.09 -5.33 -1.06
N VAL A 93 2.69 -6.18 -2.01
CA VAL A 93 2.08 -7.49 -1.72
C VAL A 93 3.02 -8.38 -0.90
N VAL A 94 4.27 -8.52 -1.34
CA VAL A 94 5.27 -9.37 -0.65
C VAL A 94 5.51 -8.87 0.77
N ILE A 95 5.71 -7.56 0.94
CA ILE A 95 6.00 -6.97 2.24
C ILE A 95 4.79 -7.07 3.17
N MET A 96 3.57 -6.79 2.69
CA MET A 96 2.36 -6.87 3.51
C MET A 96 2.02 -8.30 3.94
N ILE A 97 2.26 -9.31 3.08
CA ILE A 97 2.14 -10.71 3.50
C ILE A 97 3.13 -11.01 4.63
N GLY A 98 4.39 -10.59 4.49
CA GLY A 98 5.39 -10.74 5.56
C GLY A 98 4.97 -10.04 6.85
N ALA A 99 4.46 -8.82 6.76
CA ALA A 99 3.99 -8.04 7.90
C ALA A 99 2.81 -8.74 8.62
N LEU A 100 1.85 -9.30 7.89
CA LEU A 100 0.74 -10.06 8.46
C LEU A 100 1.23 -11.33 9.18
N LEU A 101 2.16 -12.06 8.58
CA LEU A 101 2.69 -13.31 9.17
C LEU A 101 3.46 -13.06 10.47
N ILE A 102 4.20 -11.95 10.57
CA ILE A 102 5.05 -11.64 11.72
C ILE A 102 4.28 -10.89 12.81
N ALA A 103 3.48 -9.88 12.43
CA ALA A 103 2.81 -9.01 13.38
C ALA A 103 1.48 -9.58 13.90
N HIS A 104 0.85 -10.53 13.19
CA HIS A 104 -0.51 -11.00 13.49
C HIS A 104 -0.65 -12.54 13.48
N SER A 105 0.36 -13.26 13.94
CA SER A 105 0.33 -14.73 14.03
C SER A 105 -0.79 -15.28 14.94
N HIS A 106 -1.28 -14.47 15.88
CA HIS A 106 -2.43 -14.78 16.73
C HIS A 106 -3.72 -14.15 16.14
N TRP A 107 -4.52 -14.98 15.48
CA TRP A 107 -5.71 -14.61 14.69
C TRP A 107 -6.93 -14.15 15.53
N SER A 108 -6.77 -13.23 16.48
CA SER A 108 -7.87 -12.58 17.22
C SER A 108 -8.58 -11.48 16.41
N PHE A 109 -8.62 -11.66 15.08
CA PHE A 109 -8.79 -10.69 13.99
C PHE A 109 -10.02 -9.76 14.05
N PHE A 110 -11.06 -10.15 14.78
CA PHE A 110 -12.33 -9.41 14.84
C PHE A 110 -12.73 -8.98 16.27
N PHE A 111 -11.98 -9.40 17.29
CA PHE A 111 -12.38 -9.26 18.70
C PHE A 111 -11.23 -8.90 19.66
N GLY A 112 -10.04 -8.56 19.14
CA GLY A 112 -8.90 -8.08 19.93
C GLY A 112 -9.04 -6.62 20.38
N GLU A 113 -7.99 -6.08 20.99
CA GLU A 113 -7.93 -4.65 21.32
C GLU A 113 -8.12 -3.79 20.06
N ARG A 114 -8.90 -2.69 20.16
CA ARG A 114 -9.26 -1.85 18.99
C ARG A 114 -8.05 -1.41 18.16
N GLY A 115 -6.88 -1.21 18.77
CA GLY A 115 -5.65 -0.85 18.06
C GLY A 115 -5.15 -1.94 17.10
N GLN A 116 -5.19 -3.21 17.52
CA GLN A 116 -4.74 -4.34 16.68
C GLN A 116 -5.67 -4.56 15.49
N VAL A 117 -6.98 -4.41 15.69
CA VAL A 117 -7.98 -4.54 14.62
C VAL A 117 -7.82 -3.44 13.58
N LEU A 118 -7.62 -2.19 14.00
CA LEU A 118 -7.37 -1.06 13.08
C LEU A 118 -6.10 -1.29 12.26
N PHE A 119 -5.00 -1.68 12.92
CA PHE A 119 -3.73 -1.93 12.25
C PHE A 119 -3.80 -3.11 11.27
N THR A 120 -4.47 -4.19 11.64
CA THR A 120 -4.70 -5.33 10.73
C THR A 120 -5.55 -4.91 9.53
N SER A 121 -6.61 -4.14 9.76
CA SER A 121 -7.49 -3.68 8.68
C SER A 121 -6.76 -2.81 7.65
N GLU A 122 -5.84 -1.95 8.10
CA GLU A 122 -4.99 -1.15 7.23
C GLU A 122 -4.11 -2.06 6.36
N GLN A 123 -3.42 -3.05 6.95
CA GLN A 123 -2.56 -3.98 6.22
C GLN A 123 -3.31 -4.73 5.11
N ILE A 124 -4.58 -5.10 5.34
CA ILE A 124 -5.42 -5.72 4.32
C ILE A 124 -5.71 -4.75 3.17
N PHE A 125 -6.08 -3.50 3.48
CA PHE A 125 -6.31 -2.50 2.43
C PHE A 125 -5.05 -2.24 1.61
N LEU A 126 -3.89 -2.11 2.26
CA LEU A 126 -2.61 -1.92 1.57
C LEU A 126 -2.27 -3.12 0.70
N LEU A 127 -2.47 -4.35 1.19
CA LEU A 127 -2.29 -5.58 0.44
C LEU A 127 -3.18 -5.64 -0.81
N LEU A 128 -4.48 -5.34 -0.65
CA LEU A 128 -5.44 -5.38 -1.75
C LEU A 128 -5.16 -4.30 -2.80
N LEU A 129 -4.79 -3.10 -2.38
CA LEU A 129 -4.43 -2.02 -3.31
C LEU A 129 -3.09 -2.29 -4.00
N GLY A 130 -2.11 -2.85 -3.28
CA GLY A 130 -0.85 -3.31 -3.85
C GLY A 130 -1.09 -4.35 -4.94
N LEU A 131 -1.93 -5.35 -4.65
CA LEU A 131 -2.32 -6.39 -5.61
C LEU A 131 -3.07 -5.80 -6.80
N TYR A 132 -3.98 -4.86 -6.56
CA TYR A 132 -4.68 -4.14 -7.63
C TYR A 132 -3.70 -3.48 -8.60
N PHE A 133 -2.72 -2.71 -8.10
CA PHE A 133 -1.73 -2.05 -8.96
C PHE A 133 -0.73 -3.03 -9.60
N ALA A 134 -0.41 -4.15 -8.93
CA ALA A 134 0.41 -5.23 -9.49
C ALA A 134 -0.24 -5.86 -10.73
N ILE A 135 -1.57 -6.02 -10.71
CA ILE A 135 -2.34 -6.63 -11.80
C ILE A 135 -2.68 -5.59 -12.88
N LYS A 136 -3.20 -4.43 -12.48
CA LYS A 136 -3.73 -3.40 -13.38
C LYS A 136 -2.63 -2.64 -14.13
N GLY A 137 -1.50 -2.32 -13.46
CA GLY A 137 -0.53 -1.39 -14.01
C GLY A 137 -1.11 0.01 -14.18
N ASN A 138 -0.93 0.61 -15.37
CA ASN A 138 -1.43 1.95 -15.72
C ASN A 138 -2.51 1.96 -16.81
N ASP A 139 -2.92 0.79 -17.29
CA ASP A 139 -3.93 0.65 -18.34
C ASP A 139 -5.35 0.76 -17.76
#